data_AF-A0A0L0L929-F1
#
_entry.id   AF-A0A0L0L929-F1
#
_cell.length_a   1.000
_cell.length_b   1.000
_cell.length_c   1.000
_cell.angle_alpha   90.00
_cell.angle_beta   90.00
_cell.angle_gamma   90.00
#
_symmetry.space_group_name_H-M   'P 1'
#
loop_
_entity.id
_entity.type
_entity.pdbx_description
1 polymer ?
#
loop_
_entity_poly.entity_id
_entity_poly.type
_entity_poly.pdbx_seq_one_letter_code
_entity_poly.pdbx_strand_id
1 'polypeptide(L)'
;MKETKLPRETVEKALSLASLVLEFGQTNRVTHYPDGVTLESDTDHTVMLGIIACAFAKEHAPHLDTGKIAEFALVHDLVEVYAKDTPMFGMKNEAYTKDKEERESLALERIKREYDSVFPWIAETIEEYESLKTPEARFVKVFDKVLPKLVHILNRGVTVKSLGHTRQSTTEFHEYQYEKIKAGYGGDQPEALDLLWAAHLLSDEMLAELEPLWNDQ
;
A
#
# COMPACT_ATOMS: atom_id res chain seq x y z
N MET A 1 -24.22 -19.42 -32.35
CA MET A 1 -23.71 -18.32 -31.51
C MET A 1 -24.11 -18.59 -30.07
N LYS A 2 -23.22 -18.39 -29.08
CA LYS A 2 -23.64 -18.42 -27.67
C LYS A 2 -24.33 -17.08 -27.36
N GLU A 3 -25.58 -17.11 -26.93
CA GLU A 3 -26.29 -15.91 -26.43
C GLU A 3 -25.93 -15.67 -24.96
N THR A 4 -25.66 -14.42 -24.59
CA THR A 4 -25.41 -14.01 -23.21
C THR A 4 -26.71 -13.62 -22.52
N LYS A 5 -26.82 -13.96 -21.23
CA LYS A 5 -27.92 -13.52 -20.37
C LYS A 5 -27.64 -12.17 -19.68
N LEU A 6 -26.42 -11.63 -19.81
CA LEU A 6 -26.04 -10.38 -19.16
C LEU A 6 -26.57 -9.17 -19.96
N PRO A 7 -27.13 -8.16 -19.29
CA PRO A 7 -27.43 -6.87 -19.92
C PRO A 7 -26.17 -6.25 -20.53
N ARG A 8 -26.34 -5.55 -21.65
CA ARG A 8 -25.26 -4.78 -22.29
C ARG A 8 -24.60 -3.79 -21.32
N GLU A 9 -25.41 -3.13 -20.50
CA GLU A 9 -24.94 -2.18 -19.47
C GLU A 9 -23.93 -2.81 -18.50
N THR A 10 -24.13 -4.08 -18.11
CA THR A 10 -23.18 -4.79 -17.24
C THR A 10 -21.82 -4.95 -17.91
N VAL A 11 -21.79 -5.23 -19.22
CA VAL A 11 -20.55 -5.34 -19.98
C VAL A 11 -19.87 -3.99 -20.12
N GLU A 12 -20.64 -2.92 -20.42
CA GLU A 12 -20.11 -1.56 -20.52
C GLU A 12 -19.51 -1.07 -19.19
N LYS A 13 -20.13 -1.42 -18.06
CA LYS A 13 -19.59 -1.12 -16.72
C LYS A 13 -18.38 -1.96 -16.35
N ALA A 14 -18.34 -3.23 -16.73
CA ALA A 14 -17.14 -4.05 -16.58
C ALA A 14 -15.97 -3.51 -17.42
N LEU A 15 -16.24 -3.02 -18.63
CA LEU A 15 -15.23 -2.34 -19.46
C LEU A 15 -14.74 -1.04 -18.82
N SER A 16 -15.63 -0.25 -18.22
CA SER A 16 -15.26 0.95 -17.46
C SER A 16 -14.35 0.61 -16.29
N LEU A 17 -14.70 -0.41 -15.49
CA LEU A 17 -13.89 -0.86 -14.37
C LEU A 17 -12.54 -1.42 -14.83
N ALA A 18 -12.50 -2.15 -15.94
CA ALA A 18 -11.24 -2.61 -16.53
C ALA A 18 -10.35 -1.43 -16.95
N SER A 19 -10.91 -0.37 -17.53
CA SER A 19 -10.18 0.86 -17.83
C SER A 19 -9.62 1.50 -16.56
N LEU A 20 -10.43 1.61 -15.50
CA LEU A 20 -10.00 2.16 -14.21
C LEU A 20 -8.80 1.40 -13.63
N VAL A 21 -8.85 0.06 -13.64
CA VAL A 21 -7.76 -0.77 -13.09
C VAL A 21 -6.50 -0.68 -13.95
N LEU A 22 -6.63 -0.55 -15.27
CA LEU A 22 -5.47 -0.29 -16.15
C LEU A 22 -4.87 1.10 -15.92
N GLU A 23 -5.69 2.11 -15.63
CA GLU A 23 -5.21 3.45 -15.23
C GLU A 23 -4.53 3.41 -13.85
N PHE A 24 -5.06 2.61 -12.91
CA PHE A 24 -4.45 2.40 -11.60
C PHE A 24 -3.05 1.78 -11.74
N GLY A 25 -2.87 0.81 -12.64
CA GLY A 25 -1.56 0.24 -12.93
C GLY A 25 -0.57 1.20 -13.61
N GLN A 26 -0.98 2.42 -13.96
CA GLN A 26 -0.10 3.47 -14.45
C GLN A 26 0.29 4.48 -13.37
N THR A 27 -0.29 4.38 -12.16
CA THR A 27 0.15 5.18 -11.02
C THR A 27 1.40 4.53 -10.42
N ASN A 28 2.52 5.25 -10.47
CA ASN A 28 3.80 4.80 -9.95
C ASN A 28 4.06 5.39 -8.57
N ARG A 29 4.57 4.55 -7.69
CA ARG A 29 5.14 4.89 -6.38
C ARG A 29 6.58 5.34 -6.55
N VAL A 30 7.15 5.92 -5.50
CA VAL A 30 8.58 6.29 -5.46
C VAL A 30 9.51 5.09 -5.26
N THR A 31 8.98 3.94 -4.81
CA THR A 31 9.73 2.72 -4.60
C THR A 31 10.24 2.18 -5.94
N HIS A 32 11.49 1.73 -5.96
CA HIS A 32 12.08 1.12 -7.16
C HIS A 32 12.06 -0.41 -7.03
N TYR A 33 11.91 -1.07 -8.17
CA TYR A 33 12.20 -2.49 -8.34
C TYR A 33 13.67 -2.81 -8.02
N PRO A 34 14.02 -4.09 -7.87
CA PRO A 34 15.40 -4.51 -7.64
C PRO A 34 16.40 -4.11 -8.74
N ASP A 35 15.92 -3.79 -9.95
CA ASP A 35 16.75 -3.26 -11.04
C ASP A 35 17.24 -1.82 -10.77
N GLY A 36 16.67 -1.14 -9.77
CA GLY A 36 17.01 0.23 -9.39
C GLY A 36 16.55 1.30 -10.37
N VAL A 37 15.71 0.95 -11.37
CA VAL A 37 15.28 1.86 -12.45
C VAL A 37 13.76 1.86 -12.59
N THR A 38 13.14 0.70 -12.61
CA THR A 38 11.69 0.57 -12.75
C THR A 38 11.01 0.99 -11.45
N LEU A 39 10.00 1.87 -11.53
CA LEU A 39 9.19 2.22 -10.36
C LEU A 39 8.12 1.16 -10.11
N GLU A 40 7.85 0.89 -8.83
CA GLU A 40 6.71 0.12 -8.37
C GLU A 40 5.41 0.83 -8.78
N SER A 41 4.51 0.14 -9.48
CA SER A 41 3.14 0.64 -9.69
C SER A 41 2.25 0.31 -8.50
N ASP A 42 1.15 1.03 -8.31
CA ASP A 42 0.19 0.68 -7.25
C ASP A 42 -0.44 -0.70 -7.46
N THR A 43 -0.53 -1.18 -8.70
CA THR A 43 -0.95 -2.57 -8.96
C THR A 43 0.10 -3.59 -8.53
N ASP A 44 1.39 -3.30 -8.72
CA ASP A 44 2.46 -4.18 -8.23
C ASP A 44 2.44 -4.25 -6.71
N HIS A 45 2.30 -3.09 -6.07
CA HIS A 45 2.17 -2.96 -4.64
C HIS A 45 0.96 -3.73 -4.10
N THR A 46 -0.20 -3.56 -4.74
CA THR A 46 -1.46 -4.24 -4.40
C THR A 46 -1.35 -5.76 -4.51
N VAL A 47 -0.76 -6.26 -5.58
CA VAL A 47 -0.57 -7.71 -5.77
C VAL A 47 0.38 -8.26 -4.71
N MET A 48 1.49 -7.57 -4.45
CA MET A 48 2.45 -7.95 -3.42
C MET A 48 1.81 -7.95 -2.02
N LEU A 49 1.01 -6.93 -1.71
CA LEU A 49 0.27 -6.81 -0.45
C LEU A 49 -0.69 -7.97 -0.26
N GLY A 50 -1.54 -8.26 -1.24
CA GLY A 50 -2.48 -9.37 -1.16
C GLY A 50 -1.78 -10.72 -0.94
N ILE A 51 -0.70 -10.99 -1.67
CA ILE A 51 0.04 -12.27 -1.57
C ILE A 51 0.72 -12.39 -0.20
N ILE A 52 1.51 -11.38 0.20
CA ILE A 52 2.33 -11.46 1.41
C ILE A 52 1.46 -11.40 2.66
N ALA A 53 0.47 -10.49 2.72
CA ALA A 53 -0.40 -10.36 3.88
C ALA A 53 -1.24 -11.63 4.10
N CYS A 54 -1.80 -12.23 3.03
CA CYS A 54 -2.56 -13.47 3.16
C CYS A 54 -1.68 -14.66 3.58
N ALA A 55 -0.48 -14.80 2.99
CA ALA A 55 0.45 -15.86 3.33
C ALA A 55 0.88 -15.77 4.80
N PHE A 56 1.27 -14.57 5.25
CA PHE A 56 1.68 -14.33 6.63
C PHE A 56 0.53 -14.53 7.61
N ALA A 57 -0.66 -14.00 7.32
CA ALA A 57 -1.83 -14.17 8.17
C ALA A 57 -2.17 -15.65 8.35
N LYS A 58 -2.03 -16.47 7.31
CA LYS A 58 -2.33 -17.91 7.41
C LYS A 58 -1.42 -18.64 8.39
N GLU A 59 -0.17 -18.22 8.51
CA GLU A 59 0.83 -18.85 9.38
C GLU A 59 0.84 -18.26 10.79
N HIS A 60 0.74 -16.93 10.90
CA HIS A 60 0.98 -16.21 12.15
C HIS A 60 -0.27 -15.56 12.76
N ALA A 61 -1.29 -15.25 11.96
CA ALA A 61 -2.54 -14.64 12.43
C ALA A 61 -3.79 -15.41 11.93
N PRO A 62 -3.91 -16.73 12.19
CA PRO A 62 -4.95 -17.58 11.60
C PRO A 62 -6.38 -17.26 12.08
N HIS A 63 -6.52 -16.32 13.00
CA HIS A 63 -7.79 -15.79 13.47
C HIS A 63 -8.38 -14.71 12.55
N LEU A 64 -7.58 -14.15 11.64
CA LEU A 64 -8.01 -13.17 10.65
C LEU A 64 -8.59 -13.84 9.40
N ASP A 65 -9.58 -13.19 8.80
CA ASP A 65 -10.14 -13.65 7.53
C ASP A 65 -9.25 -13.25 6.34
N THR A 66 -8.57 -14.24 5.75
CA THR A 66 -7.72 -14.03 4.56
C THR A 66 -8.50 -13.53 3.33
N GLY A 67 -9.79 -13.87 3.21
CA GLY A 67 -10.64 -13.33 2.15
C GLY A 67 -10.84 -11.83 2.33
N LYS A 68 -11.07 -11.39 3.57
CA LYS A 68 -11.21 -9.97 3.88
C LYS A 68 -9.91 -9.19 3.74
N ILE A 69 -8.78 -9.78 4.14
CA ILE A 69 -7.44 -9.23 3.88
C ILE A 69 -7.21 -9.03 2.38
N ALA A 70 -7.56 -10.01 1.55
CA ALA A 70 -7.43 -9.90 0.11
C ALA A 70 -8.33 -8.80 -0.49
N GLU A 71 -9.59 -8.71 -0.04
CA GLU A 71 -10.51 -7.63 -0.45
C GLU A 71 -9.95 -6.24 -0.11
N PHE A 72 -9.47 -6.03 1.13
CA PHE A 72 -8.86 -4.77 1.52
C PHE A 72 -7.60 -4.46 0.74
N ALA A 73 -6.71 -5.45 0.55
CA ALA A 73 -5.51 -5.26 -0.25
C ALA A 73 -5.85 -4.81 -1.69
N LEU A 74 -6.88 -5.38 -2.31
CA LEU A 74 -7.28 -5.01 -3.68
C LEU A 74 -7.74 -3.57 -3.83
N VAL A 75 -8.29 -2.95 -2.78
CA VAL A 75 -8.91 -1.62 -2.88
C VAL A 75 -8.20 -0.52 -2.08
N HIS A 76 -7.22 -0.87 -1.23
CA HIS A 76 -6.62 0.07 -0.26
C HIS A 76 -6.14 1.38 -0.90
N ASP A 77 -5.45 1.30 -2.03
CA ASP A 77 -4.93 2.46 -2.77
C ASP A 77 -5.71 2.72 -4.07
N LEU A 78 -6.87 2.07 -4.33
CA LEU A 78 -7.60 2.22 -5.60
C LEU A 78 -8.04 3.68 -5.85
N VAL A 79 -8.25 4.47 -4.80
CA VAL A 79 -8.53 5.91 -4.88
C VAL A 79 -7.40 6.70 -5.56
N GLU A 80 -6.17 6.19 -5.55
CA GLU A 80 -4.99 6.84 -6.13
C GLU A 80 -5.02 6.90 -7.67
N VAL A 81 -5.90 6.14 -8.32
CA VAL A 81 -6.19 6.33 -9.76
C VAL A 81 -6.55 7.80 -10.08
N TYR A 82 -7.30 8.44 -9.16
CA TYR A 82 -7.68 9.84 -9.27
C TYR A 82 -6.87 10.75 -8.34
N ALA A 83 -6.59 10.32 -7.10
CA ALA A 83 -5.89 11.13 -6.13
C ALA A 83 -4.39 11.28 -6.45
N LYS A 84 -3.80 10.30 -7.14
CA LYS A 84 -2.35 10.08 -7.34
C LYS A 84 -1.61 9.73 -6.05
N ASP A 85 -0.60 8.86 -6.18
CA ASP A 85 0.29 8.49 -5.07
C ASP A 85 0.93 9.74 -4.44
N THR A 86 1.07 9.71 -3.13
CA THR A 86 1.73 10.76 -2.35
C THR A 86 2.79 10.12 -1.46
N PRO A 87 4.08 10.26 -1.80
CA PRO A 87 5.15 9.63 -1.04
C PRO A 87 5.26 10.23 0.35
N MET A 88 5.02 9.40 1.37
CA MET A 88 5.08 9.81 2.78
C MET A 88 6.46 9.62 3.43
N PHE A 89 7.41 8.99 2.73
CA PHE A 89 8.75 8.74 3.27
C PHE A 89 9.48 10.07 3.56
N GLY A 90 9.97 10.23 4.79
CA GLY A 90 10.66 11.46 5.22
C GLY A 90 9.77 12.67 5.50
N MET A 91 8.44 12.58 5.28
CA MET A 91 7.52 13.69 5.53
C MET A 91 6.91 13.63 6.93
N LYS A 92 6.95 14.76 7.65
CA LYS A 92 6.30 14.96 8.96
C LYS A 92 5.30 16.13 8.96
N ASN A 93 4.88 16.60 7.78
CA ASN A 93 4.10 17.84 7.64
C ASN A 93 2.59 17.58 7.55
N GLU A 94 1.85 18.14 8.50
CA GLU A 94 0.38 18.02 8.60
C GLU A 94 -0.37 18.62 7.41
N ALA A 95 0.16 19.69 6.78
CA ALA A 95 -0.49 20.32 5.63
C ALA A 95 -0.55 19.39 4.41
N TYR A 96 0.49 18.60 4.18
CA TYR A 96 0.52 17.60 3.11
C TYR A 96 -0.42 16.42 3.39
N THR A 97 -0.55 16.04 4.67
CA THR A 97 -1.48 14.98 5.08
C THR A 97 -2.92 15.40 4.77
N LYS A 98 -3.29 16.64 5.10
CA LYS A 98 -4.63 17.17 4.84
C LYS A 98 -4.96 17.26 3.34
N ASP A 99 -4.00 17.70 2.52
CA ASP A 99 -4.18 17.73 1.07
C ASP A 99 -4.40 16.32 0.48
N LYS A 100 -3.64 15.31 0.95
CA LYS A 100 -3.85 13.91 0.55
C LYS A 100 -5.26 13.45 0.89
N GLU A 101 -5.68 13.65 2.15
CA GLU A 101 -7.01 13.25 2.62
C GLU A 101 -8.15 13.90 1.81
N GLU A 102 -8.02 15.17 1.43
CA GLU A 102 -9.01 15.86 0.59
C GLU A 102 -9.07 15.26 -0.82
N ARG A 103 -7.92 15.00 -1.45
CA ARG A 103 -7.86 14.37 -2.78
C ARG A 103 -8.45 12.96 -2.78
N GLU A 104 -8.11 12.15 -1.78
CA GLU A 104 -8.63 10.78 -1.63
C GLU A 104 -10.14 10.76 -1.38
N SER A 105 -10.65 11.69 -0.57
CA SER A 105 -12.09 11.84 -0.34
C SER A 105 -12.83 12.18 -1.64
N LEU A 106 -12.33 13.12 -2.43
CA LEU A 106 -12.90 13.45 -3.74
C LEU A 106 -12.81 12.29 -4.74
N ALA A 107 -11.73 11.51 -4.68
CA ALA A 107 -11.55 10.31 -5.49
C ALA A 107 -12.56 9.21 -5.13
N LEU A 108 -12.78 8.96 -3.84
CA LEU A 108 -13.80 8.00 -3.38
C LEU A 108 -15.20 8.43 -3.80
N GLU A 109 -15.55 9.71 -3.64
CA GLU A 109 -16.84 10.23 -4.09
C GLU A 109 -17.02 10.09 -5.61
N ARG A 110 -15.94 10.14 -6.38
CA ARG A 110 -15.98 9.84 -7.82
C ARG A 110 -16.22 8.36 -8.08
N ILE A 111 -15.50 7.46 -7.40
CA ILE A 111 -15.69 6.00 -7.51
C ILE A 111 -17.14 5.64 -7.20
N LYS A 112 -17.72 6.19 -6.13
CA LYS A 112 -19.14 5.99 -5.77
C LYS A 112 -20.09 6.35 -6.90
N ARG A 113 -19.94 7.56 -7.47
CA ARG A 113 -20.78 8.01 -8.59
C ARG A 113 -20.67 7.13 -9.83
N GLU A 114 -19.48 6.58 -10.09
CA GLU A 114 -19.24 5.76 -11.28
C GLU A 114 -19.69 4.30 -11.12
N TYR A 115 -19.57 3.73 -9.93
CA TYR A 115 -19.64 2.28 -9.71
C TYR A 115 -20.70 1.81 -8.71
N ASP A 116 -21.25 2.62 -7.80
CA ASP A 116 -22.16 2.13 -6.74
C ASP A 116 -23.45 1.49 -7.29
N SER A 117 -23.92 1.94 -8.45
CA SER A 117 -25.14 1.38 -9.06
C SER A 117 -24.97 -0.06 -9.58
N VAL A 118 -23.73 -0.55 -9.75
CA VAL A 118 -23.45 -1.86 -10.36
C VAL A 118 -22.47 -2.70 -9.54
N PHE A 119 -21.47 -2.08 -8.92
CA PHE A 119 -20.42 -2.71 -8.12
C PHE A 119 -20.25 -1.98 -6.77
N PRO A 120 -21.29 -1.91 -5.91
CA PRO A 120 -21.25 -1.16 -4.66
C PRO A 120 -20.16 -1.66 -3.68
N TRP A 121 -19.79 -2.93 -3.79
CA TRP A 121 -18.76 -3.55 -2.95
C TRP A 121 -17.44 -2.78 -2.97
N ILE A 122 -17.09 -2.09 -4.06
CA ILE A 122 -15.81 -1.37 -4.20
C ILE A 122 -15.76 -0.23 -3.17
N ALA A 123 -16.73 0.69 -3.22
CA ALA A 123 -16.76 1.83 -2.31
C ALA A 123 -17.03 1.38 -0.87
N GLU A 124 -17.92 0.41 -0.66
CA GLU A 124 -18.20 -0.16 0.66
C GLU A 124 -16.92 -0.74 1.30
N THR A 125 -16.10 -1.45 0.53
CA THR A 125 -14.85 -2.04 1.02
C THR A 125 -13.78 -0.99 1.29
N ILE A 126 -13.68 0.05 0.45
CA ILE A 126 -12.77 1.19 0.69
C ILE A 126 -13.15 1.89 2.00
N GLU A 127 -14.43 2.20 2.20
CA GLU A 127 -14.90 2.86 3.43
C GLU A 127 -14.69 1.98 4.67
N GLU A 128 -14.92 0.68 4.55
CA GLU A 128 -14.66 -0.26 5.64
C GLU A 128 -13.18 -0.31 6.00
N TYR A 129 -12.29 -0.40 5.00
CA TYR A 129 -10.84 -0.37 5.18
C TYR A 129 -10.40 0.92 5.87
N GLU A 130 -10.81 2.09 5.36
CA GLU A 130 -10.42 3.38 5.92
C GLU A 130 -10.99 3.63 7.33
N SER A 131 -12.11 3.00 7.68
CA SER A 131 -12.66 3.10 9.03
C SER A 131 -11.77 2.45 10.10
N LEU A 132 -10.90 1.51 9.71
CA LEU A 132 -10.01 0.74 10.59
C LEU A 132 -10.72 0.07 11.77
N LYS A 133 -12.01 -0.23 11.63
CA LYS A 133 -12.82 -0.85 12.68
C LYS A 133 -12.59 -2.36 12.78
N THR A 134 -12.26 -3.02 11.67
CA THR A 134 -11.97 -4.46 11.64
C THR A 134 -10.48 -4.74 11.88
N PRO A 135 -10.13 -5.87 12.52
CA PRO A 135 -8.74 -6.24 12.71
C PRO A 135 -8.02 -6.49 11.37
N GLU A 136 -8.72 -7.00 10.35
CA GLU A 136 -8.15 -7.19 9.01
C GLU A 136 -7.78 -5.87 8.33
N ALA A 137 -8.58 -4.81 8.48
CA ALA A 137 -8.24 -3.50 7.91
C ALA A 137 -6.99 -2.91 8.59
N ARG A 138 -6.91 -3.03 9.92
CA ARG A 138 -5.74 -2.61 10.69
C ARG A 138 -4.50 -3.42 10.32
N PHE A 139 -4.64 -4.74 10.18
CA PHE A 139 -3.59 -5.65 9.75
C PHE A 139 -3.03 -5.27 8.36
N VAL A 140 -3.91 -5.09 7.37
CA VAL A 140 -3.52 -4.67 6.01
C VAL A 140 -2.80 -3.32 6.04
N LYS A 141 -3.27 -2.36 6.84
CA LYS A 141 -2.64 -1.04 6.96
C LYS A 141 -1.25 -1.10 7.61
N VAL A 142 -0.99 -2.06 8.49
CA VAL A 142 0.37 -2.34 8.98
C VAL A 142 1.23 -2.93 7.85
N PHE A 143 0.71 -3.92 7.12
CA PHE A 143 1.42 -4.59 6.03
C PHE A 143 1.81 -3.65 4.88
N ASP A 144 0.95 -2.70 4.52
CA ASP A 144 1.30 -1.62 3.58
C ASP A 144 2.58 -0.88 4.01
N LYS A 145 2.87 -0.76 5.31
CA LYS A 145 4.14 -0.17 5.81
C LYS A 145 5.29 -1.15 5.98
N VAL A 146 5.02 -2.45 5.96
CA VAL A 146 6.05 -3.51 5.89
C VAL A 146 6.68 -3.52 4.50
N LEU A 147 5.85 -3.47 3.46
CA LEU A 147 6.27 -3.70 2.08
C LEU A 147 7.40 -2.79 1.59
N PRO A 148 7.37 -1.45 1.76
CA PRO A 148 8.48 -0.60 1.32
C PRO A 148 9.82 -1.01 1.92
N LYS A 149 9.85 -1.49 3.18
CA LYS A 149 11.10 -1.96 3.81
C LYS A 149 11.62 -3.23 3.14
N LEU A 150 10.74 -4.18 2.83
CA LEU A 150 11.10 -5.39 2.10
C LEU A 150 11.64 -5.05 0.71
N VAL A 151 10.98 -4.14 -0.02
CA VAL A 151 11.45 -3.72 -1.35
C VAL A 151 12.77 -2.96 -1.26
N HIS A 152 12.95 -2.09 -0.27
CA HIS A 152 14.23 -1.41 -0.04
C HIS A 152 15.38 -2.39 0.22
N ILE A 153 15.11 -3.50 0.92
CA ILE A 153 16.09 -4.58 1.09
C ILE A 153 16.43 -5.22 -0.27
N LEU A 154 15.41 -5.57 -1.04
CA LEU A 154 15.58 -6.23 -2.35
C LEU A 154 16.27 -5.33 -3.38
N ASN A 155 16.00 -4.02 -3.34
CA ASN A 155 16.61 -3.03 -4.23
C ASN A 155 17.91 -2.43 -3.69
N ARG A 156 18.46 -3.00 -2.60
CA ARG A 156 19.74 -2.57 -2.01
C ARG A 156 19.76 -1.07 -1.65
N GLY A 157 18.65 -0.56 -1.15
CA GLY A 157 18.52 0.83 -0.71
C GLY A 157 18.56 1.87 -1.83
N VAL A 158 18.39 1.48 -3.10
CA VAL A 158 18.40 2.43 -4.23
C VAL A 158 17.35 3.52 -4.06
N THR A 159 16.14 3.17 -3.61
CA THR A 159 15.08 4.16 -3.33
C THR A 159 15.48 5.13 -2.22
N VAL A 160 16.11 4.62 -1.16
CA VAL A 160 16.59 5.45 -0.04
C VAL A 160 17.62 6.46 -0.54
N LYS A 161 18.60 5.99 -1.33
CA LYS A 161 19.63 6.85 -1.96
C LYS A 161 19.01 7.87 -2.91
N SER A 162 18.10 7.45 -3.79
CA SER A 162 17.51 8.34 -4.81
C SER A 162 16.68 9.47 -4.21
N LEU A 163 16.08 9.23 -3.04
CA LEU A 163 15.33 10.23 -2.29
C LEU A 163 16.22 11.11 -1.38
N GLY A 164 17.54 10.87 -1.38
CA GLY A 164 18.50 11.65 -0.59
C GLY A 164 18.48 11.34 0.91
N HIS A 165 17.95 10.18 1.29
CA HIS A 165 17.93 9.73 2.68
C HIS A 165 19.22 8.98 3.05
N THR A 166 19.62 9.16 4.30
CA THR A 166 20.74 8.46 4.95
C THR A 166 20.25 7.25 5.73
N ARG A 167 21.14 6.36 6.16
CA ARG A 167 20.77 5.32 7.14
C ARG A 167 20.15 5.95 8.37
N GLN A 168 20.79 6.99 8.92
CA GLN A 168 20.32 7.66 10.12
C GLN A 168 18.89 8.18 9.97
N SER A 169 18.61 8.97 8.92
CA SER A 169 17.26 9.54 8.72
C SER A 169 16.21 8.47 8.40
N THR A 170 16.61 7.36 7.75
CA THR A 170 15.75 6.21 7.51
C THR A 170 15.38 5.50 8.81
N THR A 171 16.36 5.25 9.67
CA THR A 171 16.16 4.62 10.99
C THR A 171 15.30 5.49 11.89
N GLU A 172 15.60 6.79 12.02
CA GLU A 172 14.77 7.73 12.77
C GLU A 172 13.32 7.78 12.26
N PHE A 173 13.10 7.69 10.95
CA PHE A 173 11.76 7.65 10.37
C PHE A 173 11.05 6.31 10.65
N HIS A 174 11.74 5.19 10.51
CA HIS A 174 11.18 3.86 10.79
C HIS A 174 10.80 3.69 12.26
N GLU A 175 11.63 4.15 13.19
CA GLU A 175 11.34 4.15 14.63
C GLU A 175 10.11 5.02 14.94
N TYR A 176 10.07 6.25 14.41
CA TYR A 176 8.91 7.13 14.55
C TYR A 176 7.63 6.48 13.99
N GLN A 177 7.72 5.88 12.80
CA GLN A 177 6.59 5.23 12.16
C GLN A 177 6.11 4.03 12.98
N TYR A 178 7.02 3.20 13.49
CA TYR A 178 6.69 2.06 14.33
C TYR A 178 5.92 2.48 15.59
N GLU A 179 6.44 3.46 16.33
CA GLU A 179 5.77 3.95 17.54
C GLU A 179 4.39 4.57 17.24
N LYS A 180 4.28 5.33 16.14
CA LYS A 180 3.00 5.89 15.70
C LYS A 180 1.97 4.79 15.36
N ILE A 181 2.40 3.76 14.63
CA ILE A 181 1.54 2.65 14.21
C ILE A 181 1.10 1.85 15.44
N LYS A 182 2.05 1.49 16.31
CA LYS A 182 1.81 0.75 17.54
C LYS A 182 0.86 1.47 18.50
N ALA A 183 0.99 2.80 18.64
CA ALA A 183 0.08 3.61 19.44
C ALA A 183 -1.30 3.83 18.79
N GLY A 184 -1.42 3.57 17.48
CA GLY A 184 -2.63 3.73 16.69
C GLY A 184 -3.21 2.39 16.25
N TYR A 185 -3.35 2.22 14.94
CA TYR A 185 -4.04 1.06 14.34
C TYR A 185 -3.28 -0.26 14.48
N GLY A 186 -1.98 -0.27 14.75
CA GLY A 186 -1.20 -1.49 14.87
C GLY A 186 -1.21 -2.10 16.28
N GLY A 187 -1.76 -1.40 17.28
CA GLY A 187 -1.65 -1.80 18.68
C GLY A 187 -2.24 -3.16 19.04
N ASP A 188 -3.17 -3.67 18.22
CA ASP A 188 -3.76 -4.99 18.35
C ASP A 188 -3.31 -6.00 17.28
N GLN A 189 -2.23 -5.67 16.54
CA GLN A 189 -1.66 -6.51 15.46
C GLN A 189 -0.21 -6.91 15.80
N PRO A 190 0.04 -7.66 16.89
CA PRO A 190 1.40 -7.92 17.36
C PRO A 190 2.27 -8.65 16.32
N GLU A 191 1.71 -9.62 15.60
CA GLU A 191 2.47 -10.38 14.60
C GLU A 191 2.87 -9.50 13.40
N ALA A 192 1.99 -8.59 12.98
CA ALA A 192 2.28 -7.63 11.91
C ALA A 192 3.33 -6.59 12.33
N LEU A 193 3.24 -6.11 13.59
CA LEU A 193 4.24 -5.20 14.17
C LEU A 193 5.62 -5.87 14.28
N ASP A 194 5.67 -7.14 14.64
CA ASP A 194 6.92 -7.90 14.71
C ASP A 194 7.60 -7.99 13.33
N LEU A 195 6.83 -8.29 12.28
CA LEU A 195 7.36 -8.29 10.91
C LEU A 195 7.81 -6.89 10.46
N LEU A 196 7.05 -5.85 10.79
CA LEU A 196 7.40 -4.46 10.50
C LEU A 196 8.75 -4.08 11.13
N TRP A 197 8.96 -4.46 12.39
CA TRP A 197 10.21 -4.20 13.10
C TRP A 197 11.37 -5.04 12.57
N ALA A 198 11.14 -6.33 12.30
CA ALA A 198 12.15 -7.21 11.71
C ALA A 198 12.63 -6.70 10.34
N ALA A 199 11.71 -6.23 9.49
CA ALA A 199 12.04 -5.62 8.21
C ALA A 199 12.85 -4.31 8.39
N HIS A 200 12.56 -3.54 9.45
CA HIS A 200 13.37 -2.37 9.79
C HIS A 200 14.81 -2.76 10.16
N LEU A 201 15.01 -3.74 11.04
CA LEU A 201 16.34 -4.19 11.46
C LEU A 201 17.18 -4.65 10.26
N LEU A 202 16.61 -5.48 9.39
CA LEU A 202 17.29 -5.95 8.17
C LEU A 202 17.60 -4.79 7.20
N SER A 203 16.70 -3.82 7.07
CA SER A 203 16.94 -2.62 6.27
C SER A 203 18.07 -1.77 6.85
N ASP A 204 18.19 -1.66 8.17
CA ASP A 204 19.25 -0.89 8.84
C ASP A 204 20.62 -1.55 8.69
N GLU A 205 20.69 -2.87 8.86
CA GLU A 205 21.90 -3.68 8.61
C GLU A 205 22.39 -3.50 7.18
N MET A 206 21.49 -3.64 6.20
CA MET A 206 21.81 -3.42 4.79
C MET A 206 22.33 -2.01 4.52
N LEU A 207 21.69 -0.97 5.06
CA LEU A 207 22.12 0.41 4.86
C LEU A 207 23.48 0.69 5.51
N ALA A 208 23.80 0.04 6.63
CA ALA A 208 25.10 0.18 7.28
C ALA A 208 26.25 -0.30 6.39
N GLU A 209 26.01 -1.33 5.58
CA GLU A 209 26.99 -1.85 4.61
C GLU A 209 27.08 -0.97 3.35
N LEU A 210 25.95 -0.43 2.89
CA LEU A 210 25.85 0.21 1.57
C LEU A 210 26.09 1.71 1.56
N GLU A 211 25.62 2.44 2.57
CA GLU A 211 25.70 3.90 2.60
C GLU A 211 27.14 4.43 2.45
N PRO A 212 28.18 3.84 3.08
CA PRO A 212 29.56 4.29 2.88
C PRO A 212 30.01 4.22 1.41
N LEU A 213 29.50 3.25 0.64
CA LEU A 213 29.84 3.04 -0.77
C LEU A 213 29.12 4.02 -1.71
N TRP A 214 28.10 4.73 -1.23
CA TRP A 214 27.33 5.66 -2.07
C TRP A 214 28.10 6.93 -2.41
N ASN A 215 29.06 7.33 -1.57
CA ASN A 215 29.87 8.54 -1.71
C ASN A 215 31.14 8.32 -2.55
N ASP A 216 31.45 7.08 -2.90
CA ASP A 216 32.62 6.69 -3.70
C ASP A 216 32.33 6.59 -5.21
N GLN A 217 31.15 7.07 -5.67
CA GLN A 217 30.68 7.09 -7.06
C GLN A 217 30.22 8.49 -7.47
#